data_AF-A0A0B5AMP2-F1
#
_entry.id   AF-A0A0B5AMP2-F1
#
_cell.length_a   1.000
_cell.length_b   1.000
_cell.length_c   1.000
_cell.angle_alpha   90.00
_cell.angle_beta   90.00
_cell.angle_gamma   90.00
#
_symmetry.space_group_name_H-M   'P 1'
#
loop_
_entity.id
_entity.type
_entity.pdbx_description
1 polymer ?
#
loop_
_entity_poly.entity_id
_entity_poly.type
_entity_poly.pdbx_seq_one_letter_code
_entity_poly.pdbx_strand_id
1 'polypeptide(L)' 'MRLERLIELGKQHSECPRCGSSRIGGGSGMIYVDDVTFRRTCKCGWEVEVIEKGGSDNHAVTCP' A
#
# COMPACT_ATOMS: atom_id res chain seq x y z
N MET A 1 7.43 11.14 1.17
CA MET A 1 6.60 10.62 0.10
C MET A 1 5.96 11.79 -0.57
N ARG A 2 6.16 11.92 -1.88
CA ARG A 2 5.55 13.02 -2.63
C ARG A 2 4.08 12.69 -2.91
N LEU A 3 3.21 13.70 -2.89
CA LEU A 3 1.76 13.53 -3.15
C LEU A 3 1.48 12.80 -4.47
N GLU A 4 2.24 13.09 -5.52
CA GLU A 4 2.11 12.43 -6.83
C GLU A 4 2.30 10.91 -6.72
N ARG A 5 3.37 10.49 -6.03
CA ARG A 5 3.69 9.08 -5.75
C ARG A 5 2.57 8.40 -4.96
N LEU A 6 2.04 9.09 -3.97
CA LEU A 6 0.95 8.57 -3.15
C LEU A 6 -0.31 8.32 -3.99
N ILE A 7 -0.64 9.23 -4.91
CA ILE A 7 -1.79 9.07 -5.82
C ILE A 7 -1.56 7.88 -6.77
N GLU A 8 -0.35 7.71 -7.31
CA GLU A 8 0.01 6.57 -8.15
C GLU A 8 -0.15 5.24 -7.40
N LEU A 9 0.43 5.15 -6.19
CA LEU A 9 0.31 3.98 -5.33
C LEU A 9 -1.13 3.68 -4.93
N GLY A 10 -1.91 4.72 -4.63
CA GLY A 10 -3.34 4.59 -4.34
C GLY A 10 -4.14 4.04 -5.51
N LYS A 11 -3.82 4.44 -6.75
CA LYS A 11 -4.44 3.89 -7.97
C LYS A 11 -3.99 2.45 -8.23
N GLN A 12 -2.68 2.19 -8.18
CA GLN A 12 -2.08 0.88 -8.42
C GLN A 12 -2.59 -0.18 -7.43
N HIS A 13 -2.79 0.23 -6.17
CA HIS A 13 -3.26 -0.62 -5.10
C HIS A 13 -4.70 -0.30 -4.70
N SER A 14 -5.51 0.24 -5.60
CA SER A 14 -6.93 0.53 -5.34
C SER A 14 -7.73 -0.76 -5.10
N GLU A 15 -7.39 -1.83 -5.82
CA GLU A 15 -7.95 -3.17 -5.68
C GLU A 15 -6.91 -4.13 -5.10
N CYS A 16 -7.36 -5.12 -4.33
CA CYS A 16 -6.47 -6.15 -3.80
C CYS A 16 -6.15 -7.15 -4.92
N PRO A 17 -4.88 -7.40 -5.26
CA PRO A 17 -4.53 -8.36 -6.31
C PRO A 17 -4.86 -9.82 -5.94
N ARG A 18 -5.05 -10.13 -4.64
CA ARG A 18 -5.38 -11.48 -4.17
C ARG A 18 -6.88 -11.78 -4.23
N CYS A 19 -7.74 -10.84 -3.86
CA CYS A 19 -9.20 -11.09 -3.74
C CYS A 19 -10.09 -10.09 -4.50
N GLY A 20 -9.51 -9.15 -5.24
CA GLY A 20 -10.24 -8.12 -5.99
C GLY A 20 -10.91 -7.05 -5.11
N SER A 21 -10.72 -7.06 -3.79
CA SER A 21 -11.42 -6.12 -2.92
C SER A 21 -10.80 -4.72 -2.97
N SER A 22 -11.64 -3.72 -3.22
CA SER A 22 -11.31 -2.29 -3.09
C SER A 22 -11.73 -1.67 -1.76
N ARG A 23 -12.39 -2.44 -0.87
CA ARG A 23 -12.87 -1.92 0.43
C ARG A 23 -11.72 -1.76 1.41
N ILE A 24 -11.64 -0.58 2.01
CA ILE A 24 -10.71 -0.21 3.09
C ILE A 24 -11.53 0.22 4.31
N GLY A 25 -11.04 -0.07 5.51
CA GLY A 25 -11.73 0.21 6.77
C GLY A 25 -12.76 -0.86 7.15
N GLY A 26 -13.31 -0.74 8.36
CA GLY A 26 -14.34 -1.66 8.86
C GLY A 26 -13.94 -3.14 8.84
N GLY A 27 -12.67 -3.44 9.13
CA GLY A 27 -12.13 -4.81 9.10
C GLY A 27 -11.86 -5.39 7.70
N SER A 28 -12.03 -4.62 6.62
CA SER A 28 -11.77 -5.09 5.24
C SER A 28 -10.33 -4.86 4.75
N GLY A 29 -9.54 -4.10 5.52
CA GLY A 29 -8.19 -3.68 5.16
C GLY A 29 -7.89 -2.28 5.71
N MET A 30 -6.65 -1.83 5.59
CA MET A 30 -6.17 -0.56 6.11
C MET A 30 -5.30 0.11 5.07
N ILE A 31 -5.31 1.44 5.00
CA ILE A 31 -4.28 2.23 4.33
C ILE A 31 -3.62 3.10 5.40
N TYR A 32 -2.29 3.06 5.44
CA TYR A 32 -1.47 3.88 6.30
C TYR A 32 -0.50 4.66 5.41
N VAL A 33 -0.41 5.97 5.64
CA VAL A 33 0.45 6.86 4.88
C VAL A 33 1.22 7.72 5.87
N ASP A 34 2.53 7.79 5.68
CA ASP A 34 3.48 8.50 6.51
C ASP A 34 4.44 9.32 5.64
N ASP A 35 5.38 10.03 6.27
CA ASP A 35 6.33 10.91 5.60
C ASP A 35 7.19 10.23 4.57
N VAL A 36 7.41 8.92 4.64
CA VAL A 36 8.15 8.15 3.61
C VAL A 36 7.50 6.82 3.27
N THR A 37 6.39 6.46 3.92
CA THR A 37 5.84 5.11 3.85
C THR A 37 4.39 5.12 3.38
N PHE A 38 4.09 4.25 2.42
CA PHE A 38 2.72 3.86 2.06
C PHE A 38 2.55 2.39 2.40
N ARG A 39 1.55 2.06 3.23
CA ARG A 39 1.21 0.67 3.54
C ARG A 39 -0.27 0.43 3.30
N ARG A 40 -0.60 -0.63 2.56
CA ARG A 40 -1.97 -1.11 2.39
C ARG A 40 -2.08 -2.56 2.84
N THR A 41 -3.13 -2.86 3.57
CA THR A 41 -3.48 -4.22 4.00
C THR A 41 -4.89 -4.55 3.53
N CYS A 42 -5.18 -5.84 3.36
CA CYS A 42 -6.48 -6.36 2.98
C CYS A 42 -6.86 -7.55 3.87
N LYS A 43 -8.15 -7.71 4.17
CA LYS A 43 -8.69 -8.80 5.00
C LYS A 43 -8.35 -10.22 4.53
N CYS A 44 -7.97 -10.38 3.25
CA CYS A 44 -7.56 -11.67 2.70
C CYS A 44 -6.11 -12.05 3.07
N GLY A 45 -5.42 -11.22 3.87
CA GLY A 45 -4.03 -11.39 4.26
C GLY A 45 -3.02 -10.89 3.22
N TRP A 46 -3.45 -10.04 2.29
CA TRP A 46 -2.51 -9.34 1.40
C TRP A 46 -2.11 -8.02 2.02
N GLU A 47 -0.81 -7.72 1.98
CA GLU A 47 -0.26 -6.43 2.38
C GLU A 47 0.83 -5.98 1.42
N VAL A 48 1.02 -4.67 1.32
CA VAL A 48 2.12 -4.03 0.62
C VAL A 48 2.61 -2.84 1.44
N GLU A 49 3.92 -2.74 1.58
CA GLU A 49 4.58 -1.57 2.15
C GLU A 49 5.58 -1.02 1.13
N VAL A 50 5.51 0.28 0.86
CA VAL A 50 6.38 1.01 -0.04
C VAL A 50 7.04 2.13 0.75
N ILE A 51 8.37 2.08 0.84
CA ILE A 51 9.18 3.06 1.55
C ILE A 51 10.01 3.86 0.54
N GLU A 52 9.81 5.17 0.48
CA GLU A 52 10.65 6.09 -0.29
C GLU A 52 11.84 6.55 0.57
N LYS A 53 12.92 5.77 0.58
CA LYS A 53 14.25 6.29 0.96
C LYS A 53 14.78 7.10 -0.24
N GLY A 54 15.56 8.15 0.00
CA GLY A 54 16.08 9.06 -1.04
C GLY A 54 17.10 8.44 -2.03
N GLY A 55 16.97 7.16 -2.37
CA GLY A 55 17.77 6.40 -3.32
C GLY A 55 16.93 5.23 -3.86
N SER A 56 17.05 4.98 -5.16
CA SER A 56 16.20 4.20 -6.04
C SER A 56 16.04 2.70 -5.73
N ASP A 57 15.49 2.32 -4.57
CA ASP A 57 15.19 0.93 -4.25
C ASP A 57 13.75 0.79 -3.71
N ASN A 58 12.82 0.49 -4.61
CA ASN A 58 11.43 0.19 -4.30
C ASN A 58 11.32 -1.23 -3.71
N HIS A 59 11.72 -1.40 -2.45
CA HIS A 59 11.58 -2.68 -1.77
C HIS A 59 10.13 -2.81 -1.26
N ALA A 60 9.28 -3.51 -2.03
CA ALA A 60 7.99 -3.96 -1.53
C ALA A 60 8.24 -5.06 -0.48
N VAL A 61 8.22 -4.69 0.79
CA VAL A 61 8.28 -5.68 1.88
C VAL A 61 6.90 -6.31 1.97
N THR A 62 6.76 -7.55 1.48
CA THR A 62 5.63 -8.41 1.83
C THR A 62 6.05 -9.23 3.03
N CYS A 63 5.55 -8.91 4.23
CA CYS A 63 5.72 -9.81 5.37
C CYS A 63 4.90 -11.10 5.14
N PRO A 64 5.47 -12.29 5.39
CA PRO A 64 4.81 -13.58 5.23
C PRO A 64 3.70 -13.84 6.26
#